data_AF-A0A959NZX5-F1
#
_entry.id   AF-A0A959NZX5-F1
#
_cell.length_a   1.000
_cell.length_b   1.000
_cell.length_c   1.000
_cell.angle_alpha   90.00
_cell.angle_beta   90.00
_cell.angle_gamma   90.00
#
_symmetry.space_group_name_H-M   'P 1'
#
loop_
_entity.id
_entity.type
_entity.pdbx_description
1 polymer ?
#
loop_
_entity_poly.entity_id
_entity_poly.type
_entity_poly.pdbx_seq_one_letter_code
_entity_poly.pdbx_strand_id
1 'polypeptide(L)'
;TGLKKSYLEIIIQLFIFLFSFFVMVIGGIRLVQITLSLNQISAALQIPLGYVYSVVPISGALMMFYSITFIIEEIKKKSSS
;
A
#
# COMPACT_ATOMS: atom_id res chain seq x y z
N THR A 1 -17.72 -22.91 -12.06
CA THR A 1 -16.54 -22.66 -11.19
C THR A 1 -16.22 -21.17 -10.96
N GLY A 2 -17.09 -20.22 -11.37
CA GLY A 2 -16.78 -18.77 -11.30
C GLY A 2 -16.93 -18.11 -9.91
N LEU A 3 -17.93 -18.51 -9.12
CA LEU A 3 -18.25 -17.84 -7.85
C LEU A 3 -17.19 -18.02 -6.76
N LYS A 4 -16.54 -19.19 -6.70
CA LYS A 4 -15.46 -19.46 -5.71
C LYS A 4 -14.21 -18.61 -5.98
N LYS A 5 -13.90 -18.33 -7.26
CA LYS A 5 -12.76 -17.53 -7.67
C LYS A 5 -12.93 -16.07 -7.26
N SER A 6 -14.10 -15.49 -7.54
CA SER A 6 -14.44 -14.09 -7.21
C SER A 6 -14.35 -13.80 -5.70
N TYR A 7 -14.81 -14.73 -4.85
CA TYR A 7 -14.69 -14.60 -3.39
C TYR A 7 -13.22 -14.59 -2.92
N LEU A 8 -12.38 -15.41 -3.53
CA LEU A 8 -10.95 -15.49 -3.21
C LEU A 8 -10.23 -14.19 -3.61
N GLU A 9 -10.58 -13.62 -4.77
CA GLU A 9 -10.01 -12.35 -5.26
C GLU A 9 -10.32 -11.20 -4.30
N ILE A 10 -11.56 -11.10 -3.80
CA ILE A 10 -11.94 -10.09 -2.79
C ILE A 10 -11.13 -10.26 -1.50
N ILE A 11 -10.95 -11.50 -1.02
CA ILE A 11 -10.16 -11.77 0.18
C ILE A 11 -8.69 -11.36 -0.01
N ILE A 12 -8.09 -11.69 -1.15
CA ILE A 12 -6.71 -11.32 -1.46
C ILE A 12 -6.56 -9.80 -1.46
N GLN A 13 -7.49 -9.09 -2.11
CA GLN A 13 -7.46 -7.63 -2.12
C GLN A 13 -7.59 -7.05 -0.71
N LEU A 14 -8.47 -7.60 0.13
CA LEU A 14 -8.58 -7.18 1.52
C LEU A 14 -7.26 -7.33 2.29
N PHE A 15 -6.54 -8.43 2.09
CA PHE A 15 -5.20 -8.62 2.68
C PHE A 15 -4.18 -7.62 2.15
N ILE A 16 -4.19 -7.34 0.84
CA ILE A 16 -3.30 -6.33 0.24
C ILE A 16 -3.57 -4.95 0.85
N PHE A 17 -4.85 -4.58 0.99
CA PHE A 17 -5.26 -3.32 1.61
C PHE A 17 -4.76 -3.21 3.05
N LEU A 18 -4.99 -4.24 3.87
CA LEU A 18 -4.57 -4.27 5.28
C LEU A 18 -3.04 -4.21 5.39
N PHE A 19 -2.32 -5.02 4.61
CA PHE A 19 -0.87 -5.02 4.58
C PHE A 19 -0.32 -3.63 4.21
N SER A 20 -0.88 -3.02 3.17
CA SER A 20 -0.47 -1.71 2.71
C SER A 20 -0.71 -0.63 3.77
N PHE A 21 -1.85 -0.65 4.44
CA PHE A 21 -2.15 0.28 5.53
C PHE A 21 -1.21 0.12 6.73
N PHE A 22 -1.10 -1.09 7.28
CA PHE A 22 -0.32 -1.31 8.51
C PHE A 22 1.20 -1.25 8.27
N VAL A 23 1.68 -1.83 7.18
CA VAL A 23 3.13 -1.96 6.94
C VAL A 23 3.66 -0.77 6.15
N MET A 24 3.02 -0.42 5.03
CA MET A 24 3.58 0.62 4.14
C MET A 24 3.24 2.02 4.62
N VAL A 25 2.00 2.28 5.05
CA VAL A 25 1.61 3.62 5.52
C VAL A 25 2.12 3.85 6.93
N ILE A 26 1.66 3.07 7.92
CA ILE A 26 2.06 3.29 9.33
C ILE A 26 3.56 2.98 9.53
N GLY A 27 4.02 1.83 9.05
CA GLY A 27 5.44 1.46 9.14
C GLY A 27 6.35 2.39 8.32
N GLY A 28 5.93 2.78 7.11
CA GLY A 28 6.69 3.71 6.27
C GLY A 28 6.80 5.11 6.86
N ILE A 29 5.71 5.68 7.42
CA ILE A 29 5.76 6.97 8.12
C ILE A 29 6.75 6.91 9.30
N ARG A 30 6.69 5.84 10.10
CA ARG A 30 7.63 5.66 11.22
C ARG A 30 9.08 5.57 10.75
N LEU A 31 9.34 4.87 9.65
CA LEU A 31 10.67 4.77 9.05
C LEU A 31 11.18 6.14 8.59
N VAL A 32 10.34 6.92 7.90
CA VAL A 32 10.66 8.30 7.49
C VAL A 32 11.01 9.16 8.70
N GLN A 33 10.19 9.13 9.75
CA GLN A 33 10.41 9.90 10.97
C GLN A 33 11.72 9.54 11.67
N ILE A 34 12.03 8.24 11.80
CA ILE A 34 13.29 7.77 12.40
C ILE A 34 14.48 8.23 11.56
N THR A 35 14.39 8.09 10.24
CA THR A 35 15.48 8.43 9.32
C THR A 35 15.76 9.93 9.29
N LEU A 36 14.71 10.76 9.36
CA LEU A 36 14.83 12.21 9.49
C LEU A 36 15.42 12.61 10.84
N SER A 37 15.00 11.97 11.93
CA SER A 37 15.50 12.26 13.28
C SER A 37 16.98 11.91 13.44
N LEU A 38 17.45 10.88 12.75
CA LEU A 38 18.85 10.47 12.72
C LEU A 38 19.72 11.35 11.81
N ASN A 39 19.17 12.37 11.14
CA ASN A 39 19.85 13.23 10.17
C ASN A 39 20.70 12.43 9.16
N GLN A 40 20.26 11.23 8.77
CA GLN A 40 21.03 10.39 7.86
C GLN A 40 20.97 10.99 6.46
N ILE A 41 22.12 11.51 6.02
CA ILE A 41 22.32 12.00 4.67
C ILE A 41 22.64 10.79 3.79
N SER A 42 21.91 10.64 2.69
CA SER A 42 22.21 9.61 1.70
C SER A 42 23.59 9.88 1.10
N ALA A 43 24.54 8.95 1.26
CA ALA A 43 25.89 9.09 0.71
C ALA A 43 25.91 9.19 -0.83
N ALA A 44 24.90 8.63 -1.49
CA ALA A 44 24.78 8.64 -2.96
C ALA A 44 24.15 9.92 -3.51
N LEU A 45 23.24 10.55 -2.76
CA LEU A 45 22.38 11.63 -3.27
C LEU A 45 22.50 12.95 -2.49
N GLN A 46 23.24 12.97 -1.37
CA GLN A 46 23.42 14.09 -0.44
C GLN A 46 22.13 14.72 0.13
N ILE A 47 20.98 14.08 -0.04
CA ILE A 47 19.70 14.50 0.57
C ILE A 47 19.38 13.67 1.82
N PRO A 48 18.58 14.20 2.76
CA PRO A 48 18.11 13.42 3.90
C PRO A 48 17.32 12.21 3.42
N LEU A 49 17.75 11.02 3.84
CA LEU A 49 17.25 9.73 3.36
C LEU A 49 15.75 9.53 3.67
N GLY A 50 15.22 10.25 4.67
CA GLY A 50 13.79 10.27 4.97
C GLY A 50 12.90 10.77 3.83
N TYR A 51 13.38 11.71 2.99
CA TYR A 51 12.61 12.16 1.82
C TYR A 51 12.47 11.04 0.79
N VAL A 52 13.53 10.27 0.55
CA VAL A 52 13.49 9.12 -0.35
C VAL A 52 12.50 8.09 0.17
N TYR A 53 12.53 7.78 1.47
CA TYR A 53 11.61 6.81 2.05
C TYR A 53 10.15 7.28 2.15
N SER A 54 9.85 8.57 1.96
CA SER A 54 8.47 9.05 1.85
C SER A 54 7.71 8.42 0.66
N VAL A 55 8.44 7.88 -0.32
CA VAL A 55 7.85 7.09 -1.41
C VAL A 55 7.14 5.83 -0.90
N VAL A 56 7.55 5.28 0.25
CA VAL A 56 6.97 4.07 0.84
C VAL A 56 5.52 4.31 1.30
N PRO A 57 5.21 5.29 2.17
CA PRO A 57 3.84 5.58 2.54
C PRO A 57 3.00 6.10 1.35
N ILE A 58 3.59 6.83 0.40
CA ILE A 58 2.89 7.26 -0.83
C ILE A 58 2.47 6.04 -1.66
N SER A 59 3.39 5.11 -1.89
CA SER A 59 3.09 3.87 -2.62
C SER A 59 2.06 3.02 -1.88
N GLY A 60 2.11 3.02 -0.54
CA GLY A 60 1.10 2.37 0.30
C GLY A 60 -0.29 2.97 0.07
N ALA A 61 -0.41 4.29 0.08
CA ALA A 61 -1.66 4.98 -0.20
C ALA A 61 -2.22 4.64 -1.60
N LEU A 62 -1.35 4.58 -2.62
CA LEU A 62 -1.75 4.17 -3.97
C LEU A 62 -2.23 2.72 -4.02
N MET A 63 -1.51 1.79 -3.38
CA MET A 63 -1.92 0.38 -3.30
C MET A 63 -3.27 0.22 -2.60
N MET A 64 -3.52 0.95 -1.52
CA MET A 64 -4.83 0.99 -0.87
C MET A 64 -5.93 1.45 -1.82
N PHE A 65 -5.70 2.52 -2.58
CA PHE A 65 -6.66 3.03 -3.57
C PHE A 65 -6.97 2.01 -4.67
N TYR A 66 -5.94 1.38 -5.25
CA TYR A 66 -6.13 0.37 -6.28
C TYR A 66 -6.87 -0.86 -5.73
N SER A 67 -6.53 -1.30 -4.53
CA SER A 67 -7.18 -2.45 -3.91
C SER A 67 -8.68 -2.23 -3.71
N ILE A 68 -9.08 -1.03 -3.27
CA ILE A 68 -10.49 -0.64 -3.18
C ILE A 68 -11.16 -0.67 -4.56
N THR A 69 -10.51 -0.08 -5.58
CA THR A 69 -11.04 -0.05 -6.95
C THR A 69 -11.30 -1.47 -7.47
N PHE A 70 -10.33 -2.38 -7.29
CA PHE A 70 -10.49 -3.79 -7.68
C PHE A 70 -11.62 -4.50 -6.94
N ILE A 71 -11.78 -4.25 -5.63
CA ILE A 71 -12.88 -4.84 -4.86
C ILE A 71 -14.24 -4.36 -5.40
N ILE A 72 -14.38 -3.06 -5.68
CA ILE A 72 -15.61 -2.47 -6.22
C ILE A 72 -15.94 -3.07 -7.59
N GLU A 73 -14.94 -3.20 -8.47
CA GLU A 73 -15.11 -3.82 -9.80
C GLU A 73 -15.55 -5.28 -9.69
N GLU A 74 -14.96 -6.06 -8.80
CA GLU A 74 -15.29 -7.47 -8.63
C GLU A 74 -16.70 -7.66 -8.04
N ILE A 75 -17.13 -6.79 -7.12
CA ILE A 75 -18.51 -6.76 -6.60
C ILE A 75 -19.50 -6.41 -7.72
N LYS A 76 -19.19 -5.39 -8.54
CA LYS A 76 -20.05 -4.96 -9.64
C LYS A 76 -20.20 -6.05 -10.70
N LYS A 77 -19.10 -6.73 -11.05
CA LYS A 77 -19.08 -7.86 -11.99
C LYS A 77 -19.95 -9.03 -11.50
N LYS A 78 -19.90 -9.34 -10.19
CA LYS A 78 -20.77 -10.35 -9.58
C LYS A 78 -22.26 -9.99 -9.64
N SER A 79 -22.61 -8.70 -9.65
CA SER A 79 -24.00 -8.24 -9.74
C SER A 79 -24.59 -8.31 -11.16
N SER A 80 -23.75 -8.36 -12.20
CA SER A 80 -24.20 -8.38 -13.60
C SER A 80 -24.15 -9.78 -14.24
N SER A 81 -23.80 -10.83 -13.48
CA SER A 81 -23.69 -12.22 -13.94
C SER A 81 -24.53 -13.15 -13.08
#